data_AF-A0A439E0N4-F1
#
_entry.id   AF-A0A439E0N4-F1
#
_cell.length_a   1.000
_cell.length_b   1.000
_cell.length_c   1.000
_cell.angle_alpha   90.00
_cell.angle_beta   90.00
_cell.angle_gamma   90.00
#
_symmetry.space_group_name_H-M   'P 1'
#
loop_
_entity.id
_entity.type
_entity.pdbx_description
1 polymer ?
#
loop_
_entity_poly.entity_id
_entity_poly.type
_entity_poly.pdbx_seq_one_letter_code
_entity_poly.pdbx_strand_id
1 'polypeptide(L)' 'MSPQPDDIAVLYHQAKMAADQYLAGEIDDLEFRRWIAWITLCAQGCPEPTLERLEVRMREMDTATSFISAAPTKEQDQ' A
#
# COMPACT_ATOMS: atom_id res chain seq x y z
N MET A 1 -1.53 21.02 0.40
CA MET A 1 -1.93 21.01 1.83
C MET A 1 -1.34 19.76 2.45
N SER A 2 -0.65 19.86 3.59
CA SER A 2 -0.21 18.67 4.32
C SER A 2 -1.43 18.02 5.00
N PRO A 3 -1.53 16.68 5.04
CA PRO A 3 -2.64 15.99 5.71
C PRO A 3 -2.66 16.33 7.20
N GLN A 4 -3.86 16.47 7.77
CA GLN A 4 -4.01 16.68 9.22
C GLN A 4 -3.76 15.35 9.96
N PRO A 5 -3.30 15.39 11.22
CA PRO A 5 -3.08 14.17 12.02
C PRO A 5 -4.31 13.25 12.08
N ASP A 6 -5.51 13.83 12.11
CA ASP A 6 -6.78 13.10 12.12
C ASP A 6 -7.01 12.36 10.79
N ASP A 7 -6.60 12.94 9.66
CA ASP A 7 -6.68 12.29 8.34
C ASP A 7 -5.78 11.05 8.28
N ILE A 8 -4.58 11.13 8.87
CA ILE A 8 -3.62 10.01 8.89
C ILE A 8 -4.15 8.86 9.77
N ALA A 9 -4.78 9.17 10.91
CA ALA A 9 -5.36 8.14 11.78
C ALA A 9 -6.51 7.38 11.09
N VAL A 10 -7.36 8.09 10.34
CA VAL A 10 -8.43 7.48 9.53
C VAL A 10 -7.85 6.58 8.45
N LEU A 11 -6.83 7.05 7.72
CA LEU A 11 -6.16 6.28 6.68
C LEU A 11 -5.47 5.03 7.24
N TYR A 12 -4.88 5.12 8.44
CA TYR A 12 -4.31 3.96 9.13
C TYR A 12 -5.38 2.93 9.50
N HIS A 13 -6.53 3.38 10.02
CA HIS A 13 -7.63 2.48 10.34
C HIS A 13 -8.16 1.75 9.10
N GLN A 14 -8.31 2.47 7.98
CA GLN A 14 -8.71 1.88 6.70
C GLN A 14 -7.69 0.86 6.19
N ALA A 15 -6.38 1.13 6.33
CA ALA A 15 -5.33 0.20 5.96
C ALA A 15 -5.40 -1.09 6.79
N LYS A 16 -5.64 -0.94 8.09
CA LYS A 16 -5.82 -2.09 8.99
C LYS A 16 -7.04 -2.93 8.59
N MET A 17 -8.17 -2.31 8.29
CA MET A 17 -9.37 -3.04 7.85
C MET A 17 -9.12 -3.82 6.55
N ALA A 18 -8.48 -3.20 5.55
CA ALA A 18 -8.14 -3.88 4.30
C ALA A 18 -7.20 -5.07 4.55
N ALA A 19 -6.23 -4.94 5.46
CA ALA A 19 -5.35 -6.05 5.84
C ALA A 19 -6.12 -7.18 6.53
N ASP A 20 -7.02 -6.86 7.46
CA ASP A 20 -7.84 -7.84 8.17
C ASP A 20 -8.76 -8.61 7.17
N GLN A 21 -9.36 -7.92 6.19
CA GLN A 21 -10.18 -8.53 5.12
C GLN A 21 -9.36 -9.43 4.19
N TYR A 22 -8.15 -9.00 3.82
CA TYR A 22 -7.26 -9.81 2.98
C TYR A 22 -6.81 -11.09 3.69
N LEU A 23 -6.43 -10.99 4.97
CA LEU A 23 -6.06 -12.15 5.80
C LEU A 23 -7.23 -13.12 6.03
N ALA A 24 -8.45 -12.60 6.07
CA ALA A 24 -9.66 -13.41 6.14
C ALA A 24 -10.04 -14.06 4.78
N GLY A 25 -9.39 -13.68 3.68
CA GLY A 25 -9.71 -14.13 2.33
C GLY A 25 -10.98 -13.52 1.74
N GLU A 26 -11.46 -12.41 2.31
CA GLU A 26 -12.68 -11.70 1.87
C GLU A 26 -12.42 -10.84 0.63
N ILE A 27 -11.18 -10.36 0.47
CA ILE A 27 -10.72 -9.63 -0.72
C ILE A 27 -9.48 -10.31 -1.30
N ASP A 28 -9.31 -10.20 -2.61
CA ASP A 28 -8.14 -10.75 -3.30
C ASP A 28 -6.91 -9.83 -3.23
N ASP A 29 -5.77 -10.32 -3.73
CA ASP A 29 -4.51 -9.56 -3.76
C ASP A 29 -4.63 -8.26 -4.55
N LEU A 30 -5.36 -8.28 -5.65
CA LEU A 30 -5.52 -7.11 -6.52
C LEU A 30 -6.32 -6.02 -5.82
N GLU A 31 -7.43 -6.39 -5.17
CA GLU A 31 -8.27 -5.49 -4.39
C GLU A 31 -7.51 -4.93 -3.19
N PHE A 32 -6.80 -5.78 -2.44
CA PHE A 32 -5.96 -5.33 -1.33
C PHE A 32 -4.92 -4.31 -1.79
N ARG A 33 -4.19 -4.59 -2.88
CA ARG A 33 -3.17 -3.68 -3.42
C ARG A 33 -3.75 -2.36 -3.91
N ARG A 34 -4.95 -2.37 -4.48
CA ARG A 34 -5.67 -1.13 -4.87
C ARG A 34 -6.00 -0.27 -3.65
N TRP A 35 -6.49 -0.88 -2.57
CA TRP A 35 -6.76 -0.18 -1.32
C TRP A 35 -5.51 0.48 -0.75
N ILE A 36 -4.39 -0.25 -0.67
CA ILE A 36 -3.13 0.29 -0.16
C ILE A 36 -2.59 1.42 -1.05
N ALA A 37 -2.67 1.27 -2.38
CA ALA A 37 -2.28 2.31 -3.32
C ALA A 37 -3.11 3.60 -3.14
N TRP A 38 -4.43 3.47 -2.97
CA TRP A 38 -5.32 4.60 -2.73
C TRP A 38 -4.98 5.33 -1.42
N ILE A 39 -4.87 4.57 -0.32
CA ILE A 39 -4.53 5.12 1.01
C ILE A 39 -3.20 5.87 0.98
N THR A 40 -2.20 5.31 0.29
CA THR A 40 -0.88 5.93 0.13
C THR A 40 -0.97 7.28 -0.59
N LEU A 41 -1.79 7.37 -1.65
CA LEU A 41 -1.98 8.61 -2.40
C LEU A 41 -2.75 9.65 -1.59
N CYS A 42 -3.76 9.23 -0.82
CA CYS A 42 -4.47 10.11 0.11
C CYS A 42 -3.54 10.69 1.18
N ALA A 43 -2.67 9.85 1.77
CA ALA A 43 -1.65 10.30 2.73
C ALA A 43 -0.64 11.29 2.11
N GLN A 44 -0.44 11.24 0.78
CA GLN A 44 0.43 12.18 0.05
C GLN A 44 -0.30 13.45 -0.40
N GLY A 45 -1.55 13.66 0.04
CA GLY A 45 -2.35 14.85 -0.29
C GLY A 45 -3.09 14.75 -1.61
N CYS A 46 -3.35 13.54 -2.11
CA CYS A 46 -4.18 13.28 -3.28
C CYS A 46 -5.48 12.56 -2.85
N PRO A 47 -6.49 13.28 -2.33
CA PRO A 47 -7.70 12.67 -1.75
C PRO A 47 -8.61 11.97 -2.77
N GLU A 48 -8.52 12.35 -4.04
CA GLU A 48 -9.26 11.72 -5.14
C GLU A 48 -8.27 11.26 -6.24
N PRO A 49 -7.57 10.14 -6.04
CA PRO A 49 -6.66 9.59 -7.03
C PRO A 49 -7.40 9.18 -8.30
N THR A 50 -6.85 9.53 -9.47
CA THR A 50 -7.31 8.97 -10.74
C THR A 50 -6.92 7.49 -10.85
N LEU A 51 -7.63 6.73 -11.70
CA LEU A 51 -7.28 5.34 -12.00
C LEU A 51 -5.83 5.20 -12.49
N GLU A 52 -5.38 6.12 -13.35
CA GLU A 52 -4.00 6.15 -13.83
C GLU A 52 -2.98 6.29 -12.70
N ARG A 53 -3.24 7.16 -11.71
CA ARG A 53 -2.35 7.33 -10.55
C ARG A 53 -2.33 6.10 -9.65
N LEU A 54 -3.45 5.40 -9.51
CA LEU A 54 -3.52 4.14 -8.78
C LEU A 54 -2.67 3.07 -9.47
N GLU A 55 -2.80 2.92 -10.80
CA GLU A 55 -2.00 1.96 -11.56
C GLU A 55 -0.49 2.23 -11.48
N VAL A 56 -0.09 3.50 -11.57
CA VAL A 56 1.31 3.91 -11.40
C VAL A 56 1.80 3.54 -10.01
N ARG A 57 1.03 3.87 -8.97
CA ARG A 57 1.39 3.54 -7.58
C ARG A 57 1.52 2.04 -7.35
N MET A 58 0.61 1.24 -7.90
CA MET A 58 0.68 -0.22 -7.79
C MET A 58 1.93 -0.81 -8.46
N ARG A 59 2.35 -0.25 -9.60
CA ARG A 59 3.61 -0.64 -10.27
C ARG A 59 4.86 -0.25 -9.46
N GLU A 60 4.82 0.92 -8.82
CA GLU A 60 5.90 1.34 -7.90
C GLU A 60 6.02 0.37 -6.71
N MET A 61 4.89 -0.09 -6.16
CA MET A 61 4.88 -1.08 -5.08
C MET A 61 5.47 -2.43 -5.51
N ASP A 62 5.15 -2.91 -6.72
CA ASP A 62 5.77 -4.14 -7.27
C ASP A 62 7.27 -3.99 -7.41
N THR A 63 7.70 -2.84 -7.94
CA THR A 63 9.12 -2.53 -8.13
C THR A 63 9.83 -2.51 -6.79
N ALA A 64 9.26 -1.84 -5.78
CA ALA A 64 9.81 -1.82 -4.42
C ALA A 64 9.89 -3.24 -3.81
N THR A 65 8.87 -4.06 -3.99
CA THR A 65 8.83 -5.44 -3.50
C THR A 65 9.94 -6.28 -4.14
N SER A 66 10.23 -6.07 -5.43
CA SER A 66 11.30 -6.78 -6.14
C SER A 66 12.70 -6.48 -5.59
N PHE A 67 12.93 -5.27 -5.06
CA PHE A 67 14.20 -4.95 -4.39
C PHE A 67 14.33 -5.62 -3.02
N ILE A 68 13.22 -5.80 -2.31
CA ILE A 68 13.20 -6.48 -1.01
C ILE A 68 13.42 -7.98 -1.19
N SER A 69 12.82 -8.60 -2.20
CA SER A 69 13.02 -10.02 -2.50
C SER A 69 14.37 -10.32 -3.16
N ALA A 70 14.98 -9.34 -3.83
CA ALA A 70 16.33 -9.46 -4.39
C ALA A 70 17.45 -9.16 -3.37
N ALA A 71 17.12 -8.72 -2.15
CA ALA A 71 18.11 -8.59 -1.10
C ALA A 71 18.64 -9.99 -0.75
N PRO A 72 19.96 -10.24 -0.85
CA PRO A 72 20.51 -11.51 -0.42
C PRO A 72 20.20 -11.67 1.06
N THR A 73 19.41 -12.69 1.42
CA THR A 73 19.34 -13.18 2.79
C THR A 73 20.77 -13.45 3.22
N LYS A 74 21.29 -12.64 4.15
CA LYS A 74 22.56 -12.88 4.82
C LYS A 74 22.44 -14.12 5.70
N GLU A 75 22.34 -15.27 5.07
CA GLU A 75 22.53 -16.61 5.62
C GLU A 75 23.25 -17.46 4.57
N GLN A 76 24.35 -16.93 4.05
CA GLN A 76 25.40 -17.73 3.44
C GLN A 76 26.72 -17.19 4.00
N ASP A 77 27.49 -18.10 4.59
CA ASP A 77 28.78 -17.94 5.25
C ASP A 77 28.76 -17.57 6.74
N GLN A 78 28.52 -18.61 7.58
CA GLN A 78 29.51 -19.09 8.56
C GLN A 78 29.23 -20.53 8.98
#